data_AF-A0A538JT13-F1
#
_entry.id   AF-A0A538JT13-F1
#
_cell.length_a   1.000
_cell.length_b   1.000
_cell.length_c   1.000
_cell.angle_alpha   90.00
_cell.angle_beta   90.00
_cell.angle_gamma   90.00
#
_symmetry.space_group_name_H-M   'P 1'
#
loop_
_entity.id
_entity.type
_entity.pdbx_description
1 polymer ?
#
loop_
_entity_poly.entity_id
_entity_poly.type
_entity_poly.pdbx_seq_one_letter_code
_entity_poly.pdbx_strand_id
1 'polypeptide(L)'
;MTGDGRGSDMEGSVETRLQYLEERVKTLEGLLGVGAATAVPAAPAPAQPSRREPFPKAAPPRDAAPAQRRDPIDLEELLGGRVLGWVGGVAVVLAAVFFLVMAVHNGWIDEASRVVLAFAGSVVLLAVGVWLYERKGQTQAARAAVAAGFAALYASDTTATAVYHLVSDGAGLAVAGLTGVAATVVAVRWDSREVAGIGIVGALLAPVLVDAGTSTASLVFMALALAGSIGVLIWRRWSWLAVLTYVVSAPQAASWIESERDRRLGLALGVTAAFWALYVVAALGYELRVPTTKLRLSSASLLFTNAALTAGGGWAMLDSAGNHLGATAWVLAVAAVHGGLGVAGRRGRISSEVGALLAGVGAALAAVGLALALDGPALVAGWAAEGVLLAWVAKRTGDKRGYVGSIAFLGLAAGHSLIFEAPPKALAYGLDSVASATVAL
;
A
#
# COMPACT_ATOMS: atom_id res chain seq x y z
N MET A 1 -92.82 -34.87 -5.45
CA MET A 1 -92.04 -34.16 -6.48
C MET A 1 -90.76 -33.68 -5.80
N THR A 2 -89.74 -34.52 -5.81
CA THR A 2 -88.47 -34.29 -5.09
C THR A 2 -87.37 -34.98 -5.88
N GLY A 3 -86.49 -34.19 -6.49
CA GLY A 3 -85.31 -34.67 -7.18
C GLY A 3 -85.04 -33.86 -8.43
N ASP A 4 -84.26 -32.78 -8.31
CA ASP A 4 -83.22 -32.44 -9.30
C ASP A 4 -82.24 -31.34 -8.81
N GLY A 5 -81.91 -31.31 -7.52
CA GLY A 5 -81.06 -30.26 -6.91
C GLY A 5 -79.60 -30.65 -6.65
N ARG A 6 -79.14 -31.82 -7.12
CA ARG A 6 -77.75 -32.30 -6.87
C ARG A 6 -76.80 -32.13 -8.07
N GLY A 7 -77.32 -31.73 -9.24
CA GLY A 7 -76.52 -31.50 -10.45
C GLY A 7 -75.72 -30.19 -10.41
N SER A 8 -76.36 -29.09 -9.98
CA SER A 8 -75.78 -27.75 -10.04
C SER A 8 -74.59 -27.52 -9.09
N ASP A 9 -74.61 -28.15 -7.90
CA ASP A 9 -73.52 -28.01 -6.92
C ASP A 9 -72.26 -28.79 -7.35
N MET A 10 -72.44 -29.89 -8.08
CA MET A 10 -71.32 -30.62 -8.69
C MET A 10 -70.73 -29.85 -9.86
N GLU A 11 -71.54 -29.21 -10.71
CA GLU A 11 -71.03 -28.37 -11.81
C GLU A 11 -70.16 -27.23 -11.29
N GLY A 12 -70.63 -26.46 -10.30
CA GLY A 12 -69.82 -25.38 -9.71
C GLY A 12 -68.52 -25.87 -9.05
N SER A 13 -68.54 -27.04 -8.42
CA SER A 13 -67.34 -27.65 -7.83
C SER A 13 -66.36 -28.13 -8.91
N VAL A 14 -66.86 -28.66 -10.02
CA VAL A 14 -66.06 -29.11 -11.17
C VAL A 14 -65.44 -27.91 -11.89
N GLU A 15 -66.20 -26.83 -12.12
CA GLU A 15 -65.69 -25.57 -12.68
C GLU A 15 -64.52 -25.02 -11.84
N THR A 16 -64.69 -24.99 -10.52
CA THR A 16 -63.67 -24.48 -9.60
C THR A 16 -62.43 -25.37 -9.62
N ARG A 17 -62.62 -26.71 -9.69
CA ARG A 17 -61.51 -27.68 -9.79
C ARG A 17 -60.77 -27.54 -11.11
N LEU A 18 -61.49 -27.30 -12.21
CA LEU A 18 -60.92 -27.08 -13.54
C LEU A 18 -60.09 -25.82 -13.57
N GLN A 19 -60.61 -24.69 -13.09
CA GLN A 19 -59.86 -23.43 -13.03
C GLN A 19 -58.58 -23.56 -12.21
N TYR A 20 -58.65 -24.23 -11.05
CA TYR A 20 -57.48 -24.47 -10.20
C TYR A 20 -56.43 -25.38 -10.89
N LEU A 21 -56.86 -26.42 -11.60
CA LEU A 21 -55.96 -27.29 -12.35
C LEU A 21 -55.33 -26.56 -13.54
N GLU A 22 -56.10 -25.72 -14.23
CA GLU A 22 -55.64 -24.92 -15.37
C GLU A 22 -54.57 -23.91 -14.93
N GLU A 23 -54.76 -23.25 -13.78
CA GLU A 23 -53.80 -22.31 -13.20
C GLU A 23 -52.51 -23.02 -12.72
N ARG A 24 -52.63 -24.23 -12.15
CA ARG A 24 -51.48 -25.08 -11.79
C ARG A 24 -50.71 -25.57 -13.00
N VAL A 25 -51.39 -25.97 -14.07
CA VAL A 25 -50.75 -26.37 -15.33
C VAL A 25 -50.02 -25.18 -15.92
N LYS A 26 -50.63 -24.00 -15.97
CA LYS A 26 -50.00 -22.78 -16.49
C LYS A 26 -48.74 -22.37 -15.70
N THR A 27 -48.79 -22.55 -14.38
CA THR A 27 -47.64 -22.30 -13.49
C THR A 27 -46.52 -23.32 -13.70
N LEU A 28 -46.85 -24.60 -13.89
CA LEU A 28 -45.88 -25.66 -14.20
C LEU A 28 -45.31 -25.53 -15.61
N GLU A 29 -46.10 -25.13 -16.60
CA GLU A 29 -45.66 -24.84 -17.96
C GLU A 29 -44.72 -23.63 -18.01
N GLY A 30 -44.96 -22.63 -17.16
CA GLY A 30 -44.04 -21.50 -16.95
C GLY A 30 -42.71 -21.92 -16.31
N LEU A 31 -42.74 -22.79 -15.31
CA LEU A 31 -41.54 -23.33 -14.65
C LEU A 31 -40.74 -24.30 -15.55
N LEU A 32 -41.42 -25.08 -16.38
CA LEU A 32 -40.81 -26.04 -17.32
C LEU A 32 -40.46 -25.41 -18.68
N GLY A 33 -40.80 -24.14 -18.90
CA GLY A 33 -40.49 -23.41 -20.13
C GLY A 33 -41.25 -23.91 -21.38
N VAL A 34 -42.39 -24.60 -21.19
CA VAL A 34 -43.14 -25.26 -22.27
C VAL A 34 -43.99 -24.28 -23.10
N GLY A 35 -44.25 -23.07 -22.58
CA GLY A 35 -45.02 -22.02 -23.27
C GLY A 35 -44.20 -20.93 -23.97
N ALA A 36 -42.88 -20.93 -23.80
CA ALA A 36 -42.01 -20.01 -24.54
C ALA A 36 -41.57 -20.69 -25.84
N ALA A 37 -42.32 -20.42 -26.91
CA ALA A 37 -41.82 -20.56 -28.27
C ALA A 37 -40.56 -19.68 -28.41
N THR A 38 -39.42 -20.24 -28.04
CA THR A 38 -38.12 -19.81 -28.53
C THR A 38 -38.20 -19.78 -30.05
N ALA A 39 -37.95 -18.61 -30.63
CA ALA A 39 -37.63 -18.48 -32.03
C ALA A 39 -36.67 -19.61 -32.41
N VAL A 40 -37.12 -20.49 -33.30
CA VAL A 40 -36.29 -21.49 -33.95
C VAL A 40 -35.11 -20.74 -34.55
N PRO A 41 -33.85 -20.98 -34.13
CA PRO A 41 -32.71 -20.64 -34.96
C PRO A 41 -32.93 -21.38 -36.27
N ALA A 42 -32.98 -20.66 -37.38
CA ALA A 42 -33.05 -21.24 -38.71
C ALA A 42 -32.16 -22.49 -38.76
N ALA A 43 -32.73 -23.61 -39.20
CA ALA A 43 -31.94 -24.77 -39.57
C ALA A 43 -30.76 -24.26 -40.42
N PRO A 44 -29.52 -24.74 -40.20
CA PRO A 44 -28.49 -24.52 -41.17
C PRO A 44 -29.07 -25.02 -42.49
N ALA A 45 -29.01 -24.19 -43.54
CA ALA A 45 -29.17 -24.68 -44.90
C ALA A 45 -28.39 -26.00 -45.02
N PRO A 46 -28.89 -27.01 -45.77
CA PRO A 46 -28.09 -28.21 -46.01
C PRO A 46 -26.72 -27.69 -46.40
N ALA A 47 -25.70 -28.05 -45.60
CA ALA A 47 -24.36 -27.58 -45.85
C ALA A 47 -24.14 -27.88 -47.32
N GLN A 48 -24.05 -26.82 -48.15
CA GLN A 48 -23.50 -26.97 -49.48
C GLN A 48 -22.27 -27.81 -49.23
N PRO A 49 -22.10 -28.95 -49.94
CA PRO A 49 -20.90 -29.75 -49.77
C PRO A 49 -19.79 -28.74 -49.86
N SER A 50 -19.15 -28.47 -48.73
CA SER A 50 -18.18 -27.41 -48.62
C SER A 50 -17.24 -27.80 -49.73
N ARG A 51 -17.15 -26.95 -50.77
CA ARG A 51 -16.13 -27.08 -51.78
C ARG A 51 -14.90 -27.21 -50.91
N ARG A 52 -14.39 -28.44 -50.80
CA ARG A 52 -13.21 -28.73 -50.00
C ARG A 52 -12.25 -27.71 -50.56
N GLU A 53 -11.94 -26.70 -49.75
CA GLU A 53 -10.79 -25.89 -50.04
C GLU A 53 -9.72 -26.93 -50.32
N PRO A 54 -9.09 -26.89 -51.52
CA PRO A 54 -8.14 -27.89 -51.90
C PRO A 54 -7.23 -28.03 -50.70
N PHE A 55 -7.23 -29.23 -50.10
CA PHE A 55 -6.39 -29.54 -48.96
C PHE A 55 -5.05 -28.86 -49.26
N PRO A 56 -4.54 -27.99 -48.36
CA PRO A 56 -3.30 -27.29 -48.63
C PRO A 56 -2.35 -28.36 -49.14
N LYS A 57 -1.97 -28.22 -50.43
CA LYS A 57 -1.23 -29.24 -51.17
C LYS A 57 -0.14 -29.66 -50.21
N ALA A 58 -0.18 -30.93 -49.78
CA ALA A 58 0.76 -31.43 -48.80
C ALA A 58 2.12 -30.92 -49.24
N ALA A 59 2.70 -30.03 -48.44
CA ALA A 59 4.05 -29.58 -48.71
C ALA A 59 4.84 -30.87 -48.94
N PRO A 60 5.71 -30.94 -49.97
CA PRO A 60 6.57 -32.11 -50.16
C PRO A 60 7.11 -32.43 -48.79
N PRO A 61 7.06 -33.71 -48.35
CA PRO A 61 7.29 -34.07 -46.97
C PRO A 61 8.52 -33.30 -46.55
N ARG A 62 8.33 -32.28 -45.70
CA ARG A 62 9.48 -31.61 -45.10
C ARG A 62 10.09 -32.76 -44.37
N ASP A 63 11.24 -33.23 -44.86
CA ASP A 63 12.06 -34.24 -44.21
C ASP A 63 11.90 -33.96 -42.73
N ALA A 64 11.21 -34.86 -42.05
CA ALA A 64 10.78 -34.65 -40.69
C ALA A 64 12.05 -34.19 -39.98
N ALA A 65 12.11 -32.89 -39.61
CA ALA A 65 13.27 -32.37 -38.93
C ALA A 65 13.47 -33.36 -37.79
N PRO A 66 14.61 -34.07 -37.75
CA PRO A 66 14.74 -35.31 -37.01
C PRO A 66 14.20 -35.01 -35.64
N ALA A 67 13.12 -35.71 -35.24
CA ALA A 67 12.50 -35.54 -33.94
C ALA A 67 13.66 -35.48 -32.97
N GLN A 68 13.89 -34.31 -32.36
CA GLN A 68 15.06 -34.09 -31.52
C GLN A 68 15.06 -35.26 -30.57
N ARG A 69 15.99 -36.20 -30.79
CA ARG A 69 16.14 -37.34 -29.92
C ARG A 69 16.33 -36.68 -28.58
N ARG A 70 15.37 -36.86 -27.68
CA ARG A 70 15.64 -36.58 -26.28
C ARG A 70 16.76 -37.55 -25.98
N ASP A 71 17.99 -37.04 -26.00
CA ASP A 71 19.13 -37.83 -25.61
C ASP A 71 18.75 -38.45 -24.26
N PRO A 72 18.91 -39.77 -24.10
CA PRO A 72 18.61 -40.41 -22.83
C PRO A 72 19.39 -39.62 -21.78
N ILE A 73 18.70 -39.20 -20.72
CA ILE A 73 19.34 -38.49 -19.62
C ILE A 73 20.53 -39.35 -19.19
N ASP A 74 21.72 -38.88 -19.53
CA ASP A 74 22.93 -39.64 -19.33
C ASP A 74 23.20 -39.58 -17.83
N LEU A 75 22.81 -40.64 -17.12
CA LEU A 75 22.98 -40.75 -15.69
C LEU A 75 24.45 -40.58 -15.32
N GLU A 76 25.37 -40.84 -16.25
CA GLU A 76 26.80 -40.63 -16.10
C GLU A 76 27.21 -39.14 -16.22
N GLU A 77 26.52 -38.34 -17.04
CA GLU A 77 26.71 -36.88 -17.13
C GLU A 77 26.05 -36.13 -15.95
N LEU A 78 24.92 -36.65 -15.44
CA LEU A 78 24.25 -36.13 -14.24
C LEU A 78 24.92 -36.55 -12.91
N LEU A 79 25.35 -37.82 -12.75
CA LEU A 79 26.00 -38.30 -11.52
C LEU A 79 27.52 -38.07 -11.52
N GLY A 80 28.19 -38.06 -12.67
CA GLY A 80 29.65 -38.00 -12.76
C GLY A 80 30.19 -36.58 -12.80
N GLY A 81 29.83 -35.79 -13.82
CA GLY A 81 30.42 -34.46 -14.04
C GLY A 81 29.78 -33.35 -13.21
N ARG A 82 28.45 -33.32 -13.16
CA ARG A 82 27.70 -32.21 -12.55
C ARG A 82 27.64 -32.30 -11.03
N VAL A 83 27.48 -33.50 -10.47
CA VAL A 83 27.51 -33.72 -9.02
C VAL A 83 28.92 -33.57 -8.48
N LEU A 84 29.95 -34.14 -9.12
CA LEU A 84 31.34 -33.97 -8.66
C LEU A 84 31.78 -32.50 -8.76
N GLY A 85 31.37 -31.78 -9.81
CA GLY A 85 31.58 -30.34 -9.92
C GLY A 85 30.86 -29.54 -8.84
N TRP A 86 29.63 -29.92 -8.47
CA TRP A 86 28.88 -29.26 -7.39
C TRP A 86 29.49 -29.55 -6.01
N VAL A 87 29.86 -30.81 -5.74
CA VAL A 87 30.52 -31.23 -4.50
C VAL A 87 31.89 -30.56 -4.38
N GLY A 88 32.69 -30.54 -5.44
CA GLY A 88 33.97 -29.84 -5.47
C GLY A 88 33.81 -28.33 -5.25
N GLY A 89 32.82 -27.70 -5.89
CA GLY A 89 32.49 -26.30 -5.68
C GLY A 89 32.08 -26.00 -4.24
N VAL A 90 31.18 -26.79 -3.66
CA VAL A 90 30.77 -26.67 -2.25
C VAL A 90 31.95 -26.89 -1.31
N ALA A 91 32.79 -27.89 -1.56
CA ALA A 91 33.98 -28.16 -0.75
C ALA A 91 34.98 -26.99 -0.78
N VAL A 92 35.22 -26.37 -1.95
CA VAL A 92 36.09 -25.19 -2.06
C VAL A 92 35.50 -24.00 -1.33
N VAL A 93 34.19 -23.76 -1.45
CA VAL A 93 33.52 -22.67 -0.71
C VAL A 93 33.63 -22.90 0.80
N LEU A 94 33.37 -24.13 1.27
CA LEU A 94 33.51 -24.47 2.68
C LEU A 94 34.97 -24.31 3.15
N ALA A 95 35.94 -24.79 2.38
CA ALA A 95 37.35 -24.61 2.70
C ALA A 95 37.74 -23.12 2.79
N ALA A 96 37.26 -22.28 1.86
CA ALA A 96 37.50 -20.84 1.91
C ALA A 96 36.87 -20.20 3.15
N VAL A 97 35.62 -20.56 3.49
CA VAL A 97 34.93 -20.07 4.70
C VAL A 97 35.65 -20.52 5.96
N PHE A 98 35.98 -21.81 6.10
CA PHE A 98 36.70 -22.35 7.25
C PHE A 98 38.10 -21.74 7.38
N PHE A 99 38.81 -21.55 6.27
CA PHE A 99 40.11 -20.86 6.27
C PHE A 99 39.97 -19.43 6.78
N LEU A 100 38.96 -18.68 6.31
CA LEU A 100 38.72 -17.31 6.78
C LEU A 100 38.40 -17.31 8.29
N VAL A 101 37.53 -18.19 8.75
CA VAL A 101 37.18 -18.34 10.19
C VAL A 101 38.42 -18.69 11.01
N MET A 102 39.26 -19.60 10.52
CA MET A 102 40.51 -19.99 11.18
C MET A 102 41.50 -18.82 11.24
N ALA A 103 41.65 -18.08 10.15
CA ALA A 103 42.53 -16.92 10.07
C ALA A 103 42.05 -15.79 11.02
N VAL A 104 40.74 -15.63 11.17
CA VAL A 104 40.12 -14.73 12.15
C VAL A 104 40.40 -15.19 13.59
N HIS A 105 40.17 -16.46 13.91
CA HIS A 105 40.36 -17.02 15.25
C HIS A 105 41.83 -16.99 15.70
N ASN A 106 42.77 -17.20 14.77
CA ASN A 106 44.20 -17.16 15.07
C ASN A 106 44.82 -15.76 15.00
N GLY A 107 44.01 -14.71 14.75
CA GLY A 107 44.49 -13.33 14.66
C GLY A 107 45.39 -13.04 13.45
N TRP A 108 45.36 -13.88 12.41
CA TRP A 108 46.16 -13.67 11.19
C TRP A 108 45.64 -12.53 10.32
N ILE A 109 44.33 -12.25 10.42
CA ILE A 109 43.67 -11.15 9.72
C ILE A 109 43.05 -10.25 10.79
N ASP A 110 43.55 -9.03 10.90
CA ASP A 110 43.03 -7.98 11.77
C ASP A 110 41.65 -7.48 11.30
N GLU A 111 40.95 -6.75 12.15
CA GLU A 111 39.61 -6.22 11.88
C GLU A 111 39.56 -5.36 10.60
N ALA A 112 40.57 -4.52 10.36
CA ALA A 112 40.61 -3.65 9.19
C ALA A 112 40.81 -4.46 7.91
N SER A 113 41.73 -5.42 7.90
CA SER A 113 41.91 -6.32 6.76
C SER A 113 40.66 -7.14 6.44
N ARG A 114 39.89 -7.59 7.46
CA ARG A 114 38.61 -8.29 7.25
C ARG A 114 37.61 -7.40 6.52
N VAL A 115 37.49 -6.15 6.93
CA VAL A 115 36.59 -5.17 6.31
C VAL A 115 37.01 -4.86 4.87
N VAL A 116 38.31 -4.64 4.63
CA VAL A 116 38.84 -4.41 3.27
C VAL A 116 38.56 -5.61 2.37
N LEU A 117 38.81 -6.84 2.84
CA LEU A 117 38.49 -8.06 2.09
C LEU A 117 36.98 -8.21 1.83
N ALA A 118 36.14 -7.85 2.80
CA ALA A 118 34.69 -7.88 2.64
C ALA A 118 34.24 -6.88 1.58
N PHE A 119 34.71 -5.63 1.62
CA PHE A 119 34.44 -4.63 0.58
C PHE A 119 34.95 -5.08 -0.80
N ALA A 120 36.18 -5.57 -0.88
CA ALA A 120 36.75 -6.05 -2.14
C ALA A 120 35.94 -7.22 -2.70
N GLY A 121 35.55 -8.19 -1.86
CA GLY A 121 34.69 -9.31 -2.23
C GLY A 121 33.33 -8.85 -2.75
N SER A 122 32.69 -7.89 -2.08
CA SER A 122 31.41 -7.30 -2.49
C SER A 122 31.52 -6.59 -3.85
N VAL A 123 32.60 -5.82 -4.08
CA VAL A 123 32.86 -5.16 -5.37
C VAL A 123 33.12 -6.18 -6.48
N VAL A 124 33.89 -7.24 -6.21
CA VAL A 124 34.12 -8.33 -7.18
C VAL A 124 32.80 -9.03 -7.51
N LEU A 125 31.97 -9.33 -6.52
CA LEU A 125 30.66 -9.95 -6.73
C LEU A 125 29.74 -9.05 -7.58
N LEU A 126 29.73 -7.74 -7.32
CA LEU A 126 29.02 -6.76 -8.15
C LEU A 126 29.54 -6.77 -9.60
N ALA A 127 30.86 -6.69 -9.78
CA ALA A 127 31.48 -6.65 -11.10
C ALA A 127 31.19 -7.93 -11.90
N VAL A 128 31.29 -9.10 -11.27
CA VAL A 128 30.94 -10.40 -11.87
C VAL A 128 29.44 -10.45 -12.21
N GLY A 129 28.57 -9.96 -11.32
CA GLY A 129 27.14 -9.89 -11.57
C GLY A 129 26.79 -9.00 -12.77
N VAL A 130 27.40 -7.82 -12.88
CA VAL A 130 27.24 -6.92 -14.03
C VAL A 130 27.79 -7.54 -15.31
N TRP A 131 29.00 -8.10 -15.26
CA TRP A 131 29.59 -8.78 -16.41
C TRP A 131 28.73 -9.95 -16.91
N LEU A 132 28.17 -10.74 -15.98
CA LEU A 132 27.28 -11.85 -16.31
C LEU A 132 25.96 -11.35 -16.91
N TYR A 133 25.44 -10.23 -16.41
CA TYR A 133 24.23 -9.59 -16.92
C TYR A 133 24.41 -9.18 -18.39
N GLU A 134 25.54 -8.56 -18.72
CA GLU A 134 25.86 -8.07 -20.06
C GLU A 134 26.19 -9.22 -21.02
N ARG A 135 26.95 -10.24 -20.60
CA ARG A 135 27.41 -11.31 -21.49
C ARG A 135 26.45 -12.48 -21.66
N LYS A 136 25.65 -12.81 -20.64
CA LYS A 136 24.85 -14.05 -20.62
C LYS A 136 23.34 -13.83 -20.62
N GLY A 137 22.89 -12.63 -20.97
CA GLY A 137 21.49 -12.37 -21.32
C GLY A 137 20.57 -12.05 -20.14
N GLN A 138 20.98 -11.12 -19.28
CA GLN A 138 20.11 -10.54 -18.24
C GLN A 138 19.43 -11.56 -17.31
N THR A 139 20.15 -12.64 -16.98
CA THR A 139 19.59 -13.73 -16.17
C THR A 139 19.21 -13.27 -14.77
N GLN A 140 18.25 -13.97 -14.15
CA GLN A 140 17.89 -13.74 -12.75
C GLN A 140 19.09 -13.94 -11.81
N ALA A 141 19.99 -14.89 -12.13
CA ALA A 141 21.22 -15.11 -11.38
C ALA A 141 22.14 -13.88 -11.39
N ALA A 142 22.25 -13.18 -12.52
CA ALA A 142 23.05 -11.95 -12.62
C ALA A 142 22.45 -10.81 -11.78
N ARG A 143 21.13 -10.62 -11.82
CA ARG A 143 20.43 -9.63 -10.96
C ARG A 143 20.58 -9.96 -9.48
N ALA A 144 20.45 -11.24 -9.12
CA ALA A 144 20.64 -11.71 -7.76
C ALA A 144 22.07 -11.51 -7.28
N ALA A 145 23.08 -11.78 -8.11
CA ALA A 145 24.49 -11.51 -7.78
C ALA A 145 24.75 -10.01 -7.55
N VAL A 146 24.17 -9.14 -8.37
CA VAL A 146 24.28 -7.69 -8.16
C VAL A 146 23.55 -7.23 -6.90
N ALA A 147 22.34 -7.72 -6.66
CA ALA A 147 21.60 -7.41 -5.43
C ALA A 147 22.38 -7.90 -4.18
N ALA A 148 22.95 -9.11 -4.23
CA ALA A 148 23.78 -9.66 -3.17
C ALA A 148 25.06 -8.85 -2.95
N GLY A 149 25.70 -8.38 -4.03
CA GLY A 149 26.86 -7.50 -3.94
C GLY A 149 26.55 -6.16 -3.25
N PHE A 150 25.40 -5.53 -3.54
CA PHE A 150 24.97 -4.32 -2.83
C PHE A 150 24.62 -4.60 -1.37
N ALA A 151 23.93 -5.71 -1.07
CA ALA A 151 23.67 -6.11 0.31
C ALA A 151 24.98 -6.33 1.08
N ALA A 152 25.96 -6.97 0.44
CA ALA A 152 27.27 -7.21 1.03
C ALA A 152 28.07 -5.91 1.21
N LEU A 153 27.93 -4.91 0.32
CA LEU A 153 28.51 -3.57 0.56
C LEU A 153 27.93 -2.90 1.82
N TYR A 154 26.60 -2.92 1.99
CA TYR A 154 25.97 -2.40 3.21
C TYR A 154 26.41 -3.17 4.46
N ALA A 155 26.52 -4.49 4.39
CA ALA A 155 27.00 -5.32 5.49
C ALA A 155 28.47 -5.03 5.84
N SER A 156 29.33 -4.84 4.83
CA SER A 156 30.73 -4.43 5.04
C SER A 156 30.82 -3.05 5.70
N ASP A 157 29.97 -2.11 5.28
CA ASP A 157 29.91 -0.75 5.85
C ASP A 157 29.42 -0.75 7.30
N THR A 158 28.36 -1.52 7.59
CA THR A 158 27.85 -1.79 8.95
C THR A 158 28.96 -2.37 9.82
N THR A 159 29.72 -3.34 9.28
CA THR A 159 30.81 -3.98 10.02
C THR A 159 31.95 -2.98 10.32
N ALA A 160 32.28 -2.14 9.34
CA ALA A 160 33.31 -1.11 9.50
C ALA A 160 32.94 -0.05 10.55
N THR A 161 31.66 0.31 10.63
CA THR A 161 31.17 1.41 11.48
C THR A 161 30.63 0.92 12.82
N ALA A 162 29.57 0.12 12.81
CA ALA A 162 28.84 -0.29 14.01
C ALA A 162 29.49 -1.46 14.77
N VAL A 163 30.24 -2.34 14.08
CA VAL A 163 30.82 -3.55 14.72
C VAL A 163 32.25 -3.32 15.18
N TYR A 164 33.11 -2.81 14.28
CA TYR A 164 34.53 -2.62 14.57
C TYR A 164 34.92 -1.15 14.84
N HIS A 165 34.02 -0.19 14.65
CA HIS A 165 34.26 1.24 14.89
C HIS A 165 35.54 1.78 14.21
N LEU A 166 35.87 1.25 13.03
CA LEU A 166 37.06 1.62 12.26
C LEU A 166 36.88 2.94 11.52
N VAL A 167 35.63 3.31 11.24
CA VAL A 167 35.25 4.48 10.45
C VAL A 167 34.13 5.22 11.19
N SER A 168 34.11 6.55 11.08
CA SER A 168 33.05 7.37 11.69
C SER A 168 31.69 7.16 11.04
N ASP A 169 30.62 7.33 11.81
CA ASP A 169 29.24 7.17 11.34
C ASP A 169 28.94 8.06 10.12
N GLY A 170 29.51 9.27 10.09
CA GLY A 170 29.38 10.19 8.96
C GLY A 170 30.03 9.67 7.67
N ALA A 171 31.18 9.02 7.78
CA ALA A 171 31.83 8.38 6.63
C ALA A 171 31.10 7.09 6.22
N GLY A 172 30.54 6.33 7.17
CA GLY A 172 29.63 5.22 6.87
C GLY A 172 28.38 5.68 6.11
N LEU A 173 27.69 6.70 6.60
CA LEU A 173 26.56 7.31 5.89
C LEU A 173 26.93 7.73 4.45
N ALA A 174 28.11 8.29 4.24
CA ALA A 174 28.58 8.65 2.91
C ALA A 174 28.75 7.41 2.00
N VAL A 175 29.39 6.34 2.50
CA VAL A 175 29.58 5.08 1.78
C VAL A 175 28.24 4.40 1.49
N ALA A 176 27.35 4.31 2.47
CA ALA A 176 26.00 3.80 2.31
C ALA A 176 25.16 4.61 1.31
N GLY A 177 25.31 5.93 1.30
CA GLY A 177 24.68 6.84 0.34
C GLY A 177 25.17 6.59 -1.09
N LEU A 178 26.49 6.50 -1.29
CA LEU A 178 27.10 6.16 -2.58
C LEU A 178 26.63 4.78 -3.07
N THR A 179 26.60 3.80 -2.17
CA THR A 179 26.10 2.44 -2.45
C THR A 179 24.63 2.49 -2.88
N GLY A 180 23.79 3.27 -2.19
CA GLY A 180 22.37 3.42 -2.49
C GLY A 180 22.10 4.12 -3.81
N VAL A 181 22.86 5.18 -4.12
CA VAL A 181 22.80 5.85 -5.42
C VAL A 181 23.22 4.89 -6.53
N ALA A 182 24.33 4.17 -6.37
CA ALA A 182 24.79 3.19 -7.36
C ALA A 182 23.75 2.09 -7.60
N ALA A 183 23.20 1.51 -6.52
CA ALA A 183 22.16 0.50 -6.59
C ALA A 183 20.89 1.02 -7.26
N THR A 184 20.48 2.24 -6.94
CA THR A 184 19.32 2.90 -7.55
C THR A 184 19.53 3.13 -9.05
N VAL A 185 20.72 3.62 -9.45
CA VAL A 185 21.07 3.82 -10.86
C VAL A 185 21.01 2.49 -11.62
N VAL A 186 21.58 1.42 -11.08
CA VAL A 186 21.52 0.09 -11.69
C VAL A 186 20.09 -0.43 -11.77
N ALA A 187 19.32 -0.34 -10.68
CA ALA A 187 17.94 -0.79 -10.62
C ALA A 187 17.04 -0.07 -11.66
N VAL A 188 17.20 1.24 -11.79
CA VAL A 188 16.50 2.05 -12.80
C VAL A 188 16.96 1.67 -14.21
N ARG A 189 18.26 1.52 -14.46
CA ARG A 189 18.76 1.13 -15.79
C ARG A 189 18.27 -0.25 -16.22
N TRP A 190 18.15 -1.20 -15.28
CA TRP A 190 17.79 -2.59 -15.58
C TRP A 190 16.30 -2.91 -15.40
N ASP A 191 15.49 -1.97 -14.93
CA ASP A 191 14.10 -2.21 -14.50
C ASP A 191 13.93 -3.40 -13.54
N SER A 192 14.90 -3.55 -12.62
CA SER A 192 14.91 -4.63 -11.65
C SER A 192 14.39 -4.14 -10.30
N ARG A 193 13.26 -4.72 -9.88
CA ARG A 193 12.65 -4.46 -8.56
C ARG A 193 13.46 -5.07 -7.43
N GLU A 194 14.18 -6.16 -7.71
CA GLU A 194 15.02 -6.88 -6.75
C GLU A 194 16.22 -6.02 -6.34
N VAL A 195 16.93 -5.47 -7.33
CA VAL A 195 18.07 -4.55 -7.08
C VAL A 195 17.57 -3.26 -6.42
N ALA A 196 16.40 -2.76 -6.83
CA ALA A 196 15.76 -1.61 -6.19
C ALA A 196 15.44 -1.86 -4.71
N GLY A 197 14.89 -3.04 -4.40
CA GLY A 197 14.63 -3.51 -3.04
C GLY A 197 15.84 -3.37 -2.16
N ILE A 198 16.92 -4.06 -2.51
CA ILE A 198 18.14 -4.02 -1.69
C ILE A 198 18.74 -2.61 -1.63
N GLY A 199 18.85 -1.92 -2.77
CA GLY A 199 19.46 -0.60 -2.83
C GLY A 199 18.72 0.46 -2.03
N ILE A 200 17.39 0.56 -2.21
CA ILE A 200 16.58 1.56 -1.53
C ILE A 200 16.39 1.23 -0.06
N VAL A 201 16.14 -0.04 0.30
CA VAL A 201 16.01 -0.44 1.70
C VAL A 201 17.33 -0.24 2.44
N GLY A 202 18.44 -0.69 1.86
CA GLY A 202 19.76 -0.50 2.45
C GLY A 202 20.10 0.97 2.64
N ALA A 203 19.77 1.83 1.67
CA ALA A 203 19.92 3.28 1.83
C ALA A 203 19.02 3.83 2.95
N LEU A 204 17.73 3.50 2.99
CA LEU A 204 16.82 4.00 4.03
C LEU A 204 17.17 3.49 5.43
N LEU A 205 17.76 2.30 5.55
CA LEU A 205 18.24 1.73 6.80
C LEU A 205 19.65 2.18 7.17
N ALA A 206 20.36 2.88 6.29
CA ALA A 206 21.77 3.22 6.51
C ALA A 206 22.05 3.89 7.85
N PRO A 207 21.25 4.85 8.37
CA PRO A 207 21.52 5.44 9.67
C PRO A 207 21.46 4.44 10.82
N VAL A 208 20.60 3.42 10.73
CA VAL A 208 20.52 2.33 11.70
C VAL A 208 21.68 1.35 11.50
N LEU A 209 22.02 1.04 10.25
CA LEU A 209 23.10 0.10 9.90
C LEU A 209 24.48 0.61 10.35
N VAL A 210 24.71 1.92 10.25
CA VAL A 210 26.00 2.53 10.66
C VAL A 210 25.98 3.08 12.08
N ASP A 211 24.93 2.77 12.85
CA ASP A 211 24.72 3.20 14.24
C ASP A 211 24.84 4.73 14.45
N ALA A 212 24.41 5.53 13.47
CA ALA A 212 24.48 7.00 13.51
C ALA A 212 23.51 7.65 14.52
N GLY A 213 22.74 6.83 15.25
CA GLY A 213 21.76 7.22 16.25
C GLY A 213 20.79 8.29 15.76
N THR A 214 20.48 9.23 16.65
CA THR A 214 19.59 10.37 16.38
C THR A 214 20.36 11.66 16.05
N SER A 215 21.55 11.54 15.46
CA SER A 215 22.34 12.69 15.03
C SER A 215 21.64 13.52 13.93
N THR A 216 22.01 14.79 13.80
CA THR A 216 21.52 15.63 12.68
C THR A 216 21.92 15.05 11.31
N ALA A 217 23.08 14.40 11.22
CA ALA A 217 23.54 13.74 9.99
C ALA A 217 22.62 12.57 9.62
N SER A 218 22.21 11.75 10.59
CA SER A 218 21.22 10.68 10.44
C SER A 218 19.89 11.23 9.91
N LEU A 219 19.36 12.30 10.50
CA LEU A 219 18.12 12.95 10.03
C LEU A 219 18.22 13.46 8.59
N VAL A 220 19.28 14.21 8.26
CA VAL A 220 19.45 14.78 6.90
C VAL A 220 19.62 13.66 5.88
N PHE A 221 20.42 12.65 6.20
CA PHE A 221 20.61 11.50 5.34
C PHE A 221 19.29 10.76 5.08
N MET A 222 18.51 10.50 6.14
CA MET A 222 17.22 9.82 6.04
C MET A 222 16.22 10.62 5.19
N ALA A 223 16.17 11.94 5.35
CA ALA A 223 15.33 12.82 4.54
C ALA A 223 15.72 12.78 3.05
N LEU A 224 17.03 12.80 2.75
CA LEU A 224 17.54 12.69 1.38
C LEU A 224 17.27 11.32 0.76
N ALA A 225 17.51 10.24 1.50
CA ALA A 225 17.24 8.88 1.06
C ALA A 225 15.74 8.66 0.81
N LEU A 226 14.88 9.17 1.69
CA LEU A 226 13.42 9.14 1.51
C LEU A 226 12.99 9.94 0.28
N ALA A 227 13.49 11.17 0.11
CA ALA A 227 13.18 11.98 -1.07
C ALA A 227 13.63 11.32 -2.38
N GLY A 228 14.83 10.73 -2.41
CA GLY A 228 15.34 9.97 -3.54
C GLY A 228 14.46 8.76 -3.86
N SER A 229 14.04 8.01 -2.84
CA SER A 229 13.16 6.85 -2.97
C SER A 229 11.78 7.22 -3.51
N ILE A 230 11.22 8.35 -3.05
CA ILE A 230 9.97 8.92 -3.57
C ILE A 230 10.14 9.33 -5.05
N GLY A 231 11.27 9.92 -5.41
CA GLY A 231 11.60 10.22 -6.81
C GLY A 231 11.57 8.98 -7.70
N VAL A 232 12.19 7.88 -7.24
CA VAL A 232 12.17 6.58 -7.95
C VAL A 232 10.74 6.03 -8.01
N LEU A 233 9.98 6.07 -6.92
CA LEU A 233 8.59 5.64 -6.87
C LEU A 233 7.74 6.39 -7.92
N ILE A 234 7.87 7.72 -8.02
CA ILE A 234 7.12 8.53 -8.99
C ILE A 234 7.55 8.20 -10.43
N TRP A 235 8.85 8.02 -10.66
CA TRP A 235 9.37 7.82 -12.01
C TRP A 235 9.14 6.40 -12.53
N ARG A 236 9.39 5.38 -11.71
CA ARG A 236 9.29 3.94 -12.04
C ARG A 236 7.93 3.34 -11.74
N ARG A 237 7.10 4.02 -10.95
CA ARG A 237 5.74 3.59 -10.60
C ARG A 237 5.70 2.25 -9.86
N TRP A 238 6.77 1.93 -9.14
CA TRP A 238 6.86 0.74 -8.32
C TRP A 238 6.11 0.95 -7.00
N SER A 239 4.79 0.71 -7.02
CA SER A 239 3.89 1.04 -5.90
C SER A 239 4.25 0.41 -4.55
N TRP A 240 4.97 -0.71 -4.55
CA TRP A 240 5.46 -1.34 -3.33
C TRP A 240 6.46 -0.44 -2.58
N LEU A 241 7.16 0.46 -3.30
CA LEU A 241 8.07 1.44 -2.68
C LEU A 241 7.34 2.39 -1.74
N ALA A 242 6.07 2.75 -2.00
CA ALA A 242 5.35 3.68 -1.12
C ALA A 242 5.15 3.12 0.29
N VAL A 243 4.81 1.83 0.39
CA VAL A 243 4.64 1.15 1.67
C VAL A 243 6.01 0.90 2.31
N LEU A 244 6.97 0.45 1.51
CA LEU A 244 8.33 0.17 1.97
C LEU A 244 8.99 1.41 2.57
N THR A 245 8.99 2.54 1.85
CA THR A 245 9.63 3.77 2.32
C THR A 245 9.02 4.19 3.64
N TYR A 246 7.69 4.18 3.73
CA TYR A 246 6.97 4.51 4.96
C TYR A 246 7.35 3.59 6.13
N VAL A 247 7.26 2.27 5.94
CA VAL A 247 7.52 1.29 7.02
C VAL A 247 8.98 1.34 7.49
N VAL A 248 9.92 1.64 6.60
CA VAL A 248 11.35 1.70 6.94
C VAL A 248 11.73 3.03 7.59
N SER A 249 11.28 4.18 7.06
CA SER A 249 11.71 5.48 7.57
C SER A 249 10.83 6.06 8.69
N ALA A 250 9.56 5.66 8.82
CA ALA A 250 8.68 6.22 9.84
C ALA A 250 9.14 5.88 11.28
N PRO A 251 9.55 4.64 11.61
CA PRO A 251 10.07 4.33 12.95
C PRO A 251 11.35 5.11 13.29
N GLN A 252 12.24 5.28 12.32
CA GLN A 252 13.49 6.02 12.51
C GLN A 252 13.23 7.53 12.70
N ALA A 253 12.29 8.10 11.95
CA ALA A 253 11.85 9.48 12.15
C ALA A 253 11.20 9.65 13.54
N ALA A 254 10.36 8.70 13.96
CA ALA A 254 9.74 8.72 15.27
C ALA A 254 10.77 8.62 16.41
N SER A 255 11.77 7.74 16.30
CA SER A 255 12.85 7.65 17.30
C SER A 255 13.67 8.93 17.37
N TRP A 256 13.93 9.57 16.22
CA TRP A 256 14.61 10.87 16.18
C TRP A 256 13.79 11.96 16.87
N ILE A 257 12.50 12.08 16.52
CA ILE A 257 11.56 13.03 17.11
C ILE A 257 11.48 12.84 18.62
N GLU A 258 11.32 11.61 19.09
CA GLU A 258 11.21 11.29 20.51
C GLU A 258 12.46 11.71 21.28
N SER A 259 13.65 11.50 20.70
CA SER A 259 14.91 11.88 21.35
C SER A 259 15.12 13.39 21.48
N GLU A 260 14.52 14.18 20.57
CA GLU A 260 14.81 15.61 20.45
C GLU A 260 13.62 16.51 20.86
N ARG A 261 12.41 15.97 21.00
CA ARG A 261 11.19 16.77 21.27
C ARG A 261 11.28 17.63 22.52
N ASP A 262 11.92 17.14 23.58
CA ASP A 262 12.03 17.86 24.86
C ASP A 262 13.07 18.99 24.78
N ARG A 263 14.07 18.85 23.88
CA ARG A 263 15.17 19.80 23.72
C ARG A 263 14.92 20.84 22.64
N ARG A 264 14.29 20.44 21.54
CA ARG A 264 14.04 21.27 20.34
C ARG A 264 12.65 21.00 19.78
N LEU A 265 11.61 21.26 20.57
CA LEU A 265 10.21 21.04 20.20
C LEU A 265 9.86 21.60 18.81
N GLY A 266 10.26 22.84 18.51
CA GLY A 266 10.01 23.46 17.20
C GLY A 266 10.65 22.72 16.03
N LEU A 267 11.87 22.20 16.20
CA LEU A 267 12.54 21.38 15.18
C LEU A 267 11.84 20.03 15.02
N ALA A 268 11.44 19.39 16.13
CA ALA A 268 10.75 18.11 16.10
C ALA A 268 9.36 18.22 15.42
N LEU A 269 8.62 19.31 15.65
CA LEU A 269 7.40 19.63 14.92
C LEU A 269 7.67 19.91 13.43
N GLY A 270 8.75 20.65 13.13
CA GLY A 270 9.19 20.89 11.75
C GLY A 270 9.55 19.59 11.00
N VAL A 271 10.24 18.66 11.65
CA VAL A 271 10.57 17.34 11.12
C VAL A 271 9.31 16.51 10.91
N THR A 272 8.39 16.52 11.88
CA THR A 272 7.09 15.86 11.75
C THR A 272 6.32 16.35 10.52
N ALA A 273 6.26 17.67 10.32
CA ALA A 273 5.62 18.28 9.15
C ALA A 273 6.36 17.97 7.84
N ALA A 274 7.70 17.99 7.83
CA ALA A 274 8.49 17.69 6.64
C ALA A 274 8.32 16.23 6.19
N PHE A 275 8.42 15.28 7.11
CA PHE A 275 8.22 13.86 6.82
C PHE A 275 6.77 13.56 6.45
N TRP A 276 5.80 14.19 7.10
CA TRP A 276 4.39 14.14 6.69
C TRP A 276 4.22 14.52 5.22
N ALA A 277 4.81 15.65 4.79
CA ALA A 277 4.71 16.12 3.42
C ALA A 277 5.34 15.14 2.43
N LEU A 278 6.52 14.58 2.76
CA LEU A 278 7.16 13.54 1.96
C LEU A 278 6.27 12.30 1.83
N TYR A 279 5.63 11.84 2.90
CA TYR A 279 4.73 10.68 2.85
C TYR A 279 3.42 10.94 2.11
N VAL A 280 2.88 12.16 2.15
CA VAL A 280 1.76 12.55 1.27
C VAL A 280 2.20 12.46 -0.19
N VAL A 281 3.36 13.01 -0.54
CA VAL A 281 3.91 12.90 -1.90
C VAL A 281 4.17 11.44 -2.29
N ALA A 282 4.66 10.61 -1.38
CA ALA A 282 4.86 9.18 -1.62
C ALA A 282 3.54 8.47 -1.93
N ALA A 283 2.51 8.69 -1.10
CA ALA A 283 1.20 8.04 -1.26
C ALA A 283 0.49 8.47 -2.56
N LEU A 284 0.66 9.74 -2.95
CA LEU A 284 0.09 10.31 -4.17
C LEU A 284 0.96 10.14 -5.41
N GLY A 285 2.24 9.80 -5.26
CA GLY A 285 3.25 9.86 -6.30
C GLY A 285 2.94 9.04 -7.54
N TYR A 286 2.25 7.92 -7.37
CA TYR A 286 1.75 7.09 -8.48
C TYR A 286 0.66 7.81 -9.28
N GLU A 287 -0.29 8.45 -8.59
CA GLU A 287 -1.47 9.09 -9.17
C GLU A 287 -1.15 10.45 -9.83
N LEU A 288 -0.09 11.13 -9.38
CA LEU A 288 0.39 12.37 -10.00
C LEU A 288 0.81 12.21 -11.48
N ARG A 289 1.20 11.01 -11.90
CA ARG A 289 1.67 10.73 -13.27
C ARG A 289 0.65 10.01 -14.16
N VAL A 290 -0.35 9.34 -13.60
CA VAL A 290 -1.43 8.69 -14.36
C VAL A 290 -2.73 8.89 -13.58
N PRO A 291 -3.74 9.53 -14.18
CA PRO A 291 -5.07 9.57 -13.60
C PRO A 291 -5.60 8.14 -13.47
N THR A 292 -5.55 7.57 -12.27
CA THR A 292 -6.18 6.29 -11.99
C THR A 292 -7.64 6.51 -11.65
N THR A 293 -8.52 5.68 -12.21
CA THR A 293 -9.96 5.74 -11.97
C THR A 293 -10.37 5.21 -10.59
N LYS A 294 -9.49 4.47 -9.91
CA LYS A 294 -9.73 3.93 -8.56
C LYS A 294 -8.52 4.13 -7.67
N LEU A 295 -8.79 4.55 -6.44
CA LEU A 295 -7.80 4.67 -5.39
C LEU A 295 -7.28 3.29 -4.98
N ARG A 296 -5.97 3.15 -4.79
CA ARG A 296 -5.40 1.92 -4.25
C ARG A 296 -5.60 1.89 -2.75
N LEU A 297 -6.01 0.74 -2.20
CA LEU A 297 -6.18 0.56 -0.75
C LEU A 297 -4.89 0.92 0.02
N SER A 298 -3.72 0.57 -0.53
CA SER A 298 -2.43 0.92 0.05
C SER A 298 -2.17 2.43 0.13
N SER A 299 -2.56 3.19 -0.90
CA SER A 299 -2.43 4.66 -0.88
C SER A 299 -3.42 5.28 0.10
N ALA A 300 -4.64 4.73 0.17
CA ALA A 300 -5.65 5.14 1.15
C ALA A 300 -5.16 4.95 2.59
N SER A 301 -4.69 3.74 2.89
CA SER A 301 -4.21 3.39 4.23
C SER A 301 -2.98 4.21 4.60
N LEU A 302 -2.04 4.42 3.67
CA LEU A 302 -0.86 5.25 3.93
C LEU A 302 -1.24 6.71 4.21
N LEU A 303 -2.14 7.30 3.42
CA LEU A 303 -2.61 8.67 3.67
C LEU A 303 -3.30 8.79 5.03
N PHE A 304 -4.19 7.85 5.36
CA PHE A 304 -4.90 7.83 6.63
C PHE A 304 -3.94 7.66 7.82
N THR A 305 -3.07 6.65 7.78
CA THR A 305 -2.09 6.39 8.85
C THR A 305 -1.12 7.58 8.98
N ASN A 306 -0.64 8.14 7.88
CA ASN A 306 0.21 9.32 7.90
C ASN A 306 -0.50 10.53 8.55
N ALA A 307 -1.74 10.81 8.16
CA ALA A 307 -2.52 11.90 8.74
C ALA A 307 -2.76 11.70 10.24
N ALA A 308 -3.13 10.49 10.66
CA ALA A 308 -3.36 10.15 12.06
C ALA A 308 -2.09 10.29 12.91
N LEU A 309 -0.95 9.75 12.44
CA LEU A 309 0.32 9.85 13.16
C LEU A 309 0.84 11.29 13.22
N THR A 310 0.69 12.08 12.15
CA THR A 310 1.09 13.49 12.17
C THR A 310 0.22 14.31 13.12
N ALA A 311 -1.10 14.16 13.06
CA ALA A 311 -2.01 14.88 13.94
C ALA A 311 -1.79 14.48 15.41
N GLY A 312 -1.79 13.17 15.71
CA GLY A 312 -1.62 12.64 17.06
C GLY A 312 -0.22 12.90 17.63
N GLY A 313 0.83 12.73 16.83
CA GLY A 313 2.21 12.97 17.26
C GLY A 313 2.47 14.43 17.62
N GLY A 314 2.09 15.37 16.74
CA GLY A 314 2.26 16.79 17.05
C GLY A 314 1.34 17.28 18.17
N TRP A 315 0.13 16.74 18.28
CA TRP A 315 -0.74 16.97 19.44
C TRP A 315 -0.05 16.50 20.73
N ALA A 316 0.42 15.26 20.79
CA ALA A 316 1.04 14.69 21.99
C ALA A 316 2.28 15.47 22.41
N MET A 317 3.12 15.90 21.47
CA MET A 317 4.31 16.71 21.76
C MET A 317 4.00 18.09 22.32
N LEU A 318 2.95 18.74 21.80
CA LEU A 318 2.53 20.07 22.27
C LEU A 318 1.79 19.99 23.61
N ASP A 319 0.95 18.97 23.77
CA ASP A 319 0.21 18.70 25.00
C ASP A 319 1.14 18.33 26.15
N SER A 320 2.12 17.45 25.91
CA SER A 320 3.14 17.09 26.91
C SER A 320 4.02 18.28 27.31
N ALA A 321 4.14 19.29 26.46
CA ALA A 321 4.84 20.54 26.75
C ALA A 321 3.95 21.57 27.49
N GLY A 322 2.71 21.22 27.83
CA GLY A 322 1.74 22.10 28.49
C GLY A 322 1.05 23.11 27.56
N ASN A 323 1.20 22.96 26.24
CA ASN A 323 0.61 23.86 25.25
C ASN A 323 -0.64 23.25 24.61
N HIS A 324 -1.71 23.10 25.41
CA HIS A 324 -2.98 22.51 24.97
C HIS A 324 -3.60 23.26 23.77
N LEU A 325 -3.55 24.60 23.79
CA LEU A 325 -4.05 25.42 22.67
C LEU A 325 -3.27 25.13 21.38
N GLY A 326 -1.94 25.04 21.48
CA GLY A 326 -1.08 24.68 20.36
C GLY A 326 -1.36 23.26 19.84
N ALA A 327 -1.60 22.31 20.74
CA ALA A 327 -1.93 20.92 20.40
C ALA A 327 -3.24 20.85 19.58
N THR A 328 -4.28 21.54 20.03
CA THR A 328 -5.55 21.65 19.29
C THR A 328 -5.37 22.39 17.96
N ALA A 329 -4.63 23.50 17.95
CA ALA A 329 -4.33 24.25 16.73
C ALA A 329 -3.55 23.41 15.70
N TRP A 330 -2.66 22.53 16.15
CA TRP A 330 -1.92 21.60 15.29
C TRP A 330 -2.85 20.63 14.56
N VAL A 331 -3.77 19.98 15.28
CA VAL A 331 -4.75 19.04 14.69
C VAL A 331 -5.62 19.78 13.67
N LEU A 332 -6.10 20.97 14.00
CA LEU A 332 -6.89 21.81 13.09
C LEU A 332 -6.08 22.28 11.87
N ALA A 333 -4.79 22.58 12.03
CA ALA A 333 -3.91 22.93 10.91
C ALA A 333 -3.73 21.75 9.96
N VAL A 334 -3.47 20.55 10.49
CA VAL A 334 -3.37 19.32 9.68
C VAL A 334 -4.70 19.04 8.97
N ALA A 335 -5.83 19.22 9.66
CA ALA A 335 -7.17 19.09 9.08
C ALA A 335 -7.39 20.06 7.90
N ALA A 336 -7.06 21.34 8.10
CA ALA A 336 -7.19 22.39 7.09
C ALA A 336 -6.32 22.11 5.86
N VAL A 337 -5.10 21.62 6.06
CA VAL A 337 -4.21 21.27 4.95
C VAL A 337 -4.75 20.08 4.15
N HIS A 338 -5.25 19.02 4.80
CA HIS A 338 -5.87 17.89 4.10
C HIS A 338 -7.15 18.31 3.36
N GLY A 339 -8.01 19.12 3.99
CA GLY A 339 -9.20 19.69 3.36
C GLY A 339 -8.84 20.55 2.13
N GLY A 340 -7.86 21.43 2.27
CA GLY A 340 -7.34 22.28 1.19
C GLY A 340 -6.77 21.48 0.03
N LEU A 341 -5.93 20.47 0.31
CA LEU A 341 -5.41 19.55 -0.71
C LEU A 341 -6.52 18.74 -1.37
N GLY A 342 -7.56 18.34 -0.63
CA GLY A 342 -8.73 17.66 -1.18
C GLY A 342 -9.51 18.53 -2.16
N VAL A 343 -9.77 19.80 -1.79
CA VAL A 343 -10.43 20.79 -2.67
C VAL A 343 -9.58 21.11 -3.90
N ALA A 344 -8.28 21.34 -3.72
CA ALA A 344 -7.35 21.59 -4.82
C ALA A 344 -7.24 20.38 -5.76
N GLY A 345 -7.18 19.16 -5.19
CA GLY A 345 -7.14 17.91 -5.94
C GLY A 345 -8.36 17.72 -6.82
N ARG A 346 -9.57 18.05 -6.32
CA ARG A 346 -10.82 18.02 -7.10
C ARG A 346 -10.86 19.02 -8.27
N ARG A 347 -10.14 20.15 -8.16
CA ARG A 347 -10.03 21.18 -9.21
C ARG A 347 -8.85 20.94 -10.17
N GLY A 348 -7.92 20.08 -9.80
CA GLY A 348 -6.66 19.84 -10.50
C GLY A 348 -6.68 18.57 -11.36
N ARG A 349 -5.47 18.07 -11.67
CA ARG A 349 -5.24 16.83 -12.44
C ARG A 349 -5.21 15.56 -11.58
N ILE A 350 -5.48 15.67 -10.29
CA ILE A 350 -5.45 14.56 -9.33
C ILE A 350 -6.80 13.82 -9.43
N SER A 351 -6.81 12.51 -9.15
CA SER A 351 -8.05 11.71 -9.18
C SER A 351 -9.10 12.29 -8.22
N SER A 352 -10.37 12.30 -8.63
CA SER A 352 -11.48 12.73 -7.79
C SER A 352 -11.58 11.90 -6.50
N GLU A 353 -11.17 10.63 -6.58
CA GLU A 353 -11.06 9.70 -5.46
C GLU A 353 -10.04 10.15 -4.41
N VAL A 354 -8.83 10.55 -4.81
CA VAL A 354 -7.83 11.13 -3.89
C VAL A 354 -8.36 12.42 -3.28
N GLY A 355 -8.94 13.30 -4.10
CA GLY A 355 -9.48 14.57 -3.61
C GLY A 355 -10.60 14.36 -2.58
N ALA A 356 -11.44 13.34 -2.79
CA ALA A 356 -12.47 12.94 -1.84
C ALA A 356 -11.88 12.35 -0.56
N LEU A 357 -10.86 11.49 -0.65
CA LEU A 357 -10.19 10.92 0.51
C LEU A 357 -9.52 12.00 1.36
N LEU A 358 -8.74 12.90 0.74
CA LEU A 358 -8.07 14.00 1.44
C LEU A 358 -9.07 14.93 2.14
N ALA A 359 -10.18 15.26 1.46
CA ALA A 359 -11.26 16.04 2.06
C ALA A 359 -11.93 15.30 3.24
N GLY A 360 -12.16 13.99 3.10
CA GLY A 360 -12.73 13.16 4.16
C GLY A 360 -11.82 13.03 5.39
N VAL A 361 -10.51 12.84 5.18
CA VAL A 361 -9.50 12.86 6.25
C VAL A 361 -9.45 14.23 6.92
N GLY A 362 -9.49 15.31 6.13
CA GLY A 362 -9.56 16.68 6.64
C GLY A 362 -10.79 16.92 7.52
N ALA A 363 -11.97 16.48 7.08
CA ALA A 363 -13.20 16.56 7.88
C ALA A 363 -13.10 15.73 9.18
N ALA A 364 -12.66 14.47 9.09
CA ALA A 364 -12.47 13.64 10.28
C ALA A 364 -11.52 14.30 11.32
N LEU A 365 -10.40 14.88 10.87
CA LEU A 365 -9.48 15.60 11.74
C LEU A 365 -10.06 16.93 12.25
N ALA A 366 -10.87 17.62 11.45
CA ALA A 366 -11.54 18.85 11.88
C ALA A 366 -12.52 18.55 13.01
N ALA A 367 -13.31 17.48 12.89
CA ALA A 367 -14.20 17.03 13.95
C ALA A 367 -13.48 16.67 15.25
N VAL A 368 -12.32 16.01 15.16
CA VAL A 368 -11.44 15.75 16.32
C VAL A 368 -10.93 17.06 16.90
N GLY A 369 -10.44 17.98 16.06
CA GLY A 369 -9.97 19.29 16.50
C GLY A 369 -11.07 20.14 17.16
N LEU A 370 -12.32 20.07 16.67
CA LEU A 370 -13.47 20.71 17.30
C LEU A 370 -13.77 20.10 18.67
N ALA A 371 -13.70 18.77 18.81
CA ALA A 371 -13.87 18.09 20.09
C ALA A 371 -12.74 18.40 21.10
N LEU A 372 -11.56 18.78 20.63
CA LEU A 372 -10.46 19.26 21.47
C LEU A 372 -10.56 20.76 21.80
N ALA A 373 -11.36 21.52 21.05
CA ALA A 373 -11.48 22.98 21.17
C ALA A 373 -12.75 23.43 21.89
N LEU A 374 -13.82 22.65 21.80
CA LEU A 374 -15.17 22.99 22.20
C LEU A 374 -15.75 21.91 23.11
N ASP A 375 -16.53 22.36 24.07
CA ASP A 375 -17.29 21.49 24.97
C ASP A 375 -18.80 21.75 24.86
N GLY A 376 -19.56 20.73 25.24
CA GLY A 376 -21.01 20.72 25.36
C GLY A 376 -21.75 21.27 24.13
N PRO A 377 -22.58 22.32 24.26
CA PRO A 377 -23.45 22.75 23.16
C PRO A 377 -22.69 23.31 21.95
N ALA A 378 -21.54 23.93 22.20
CA ALA A 378 -20.69 24.46 21.14
C ALA A 378 -20.13 23.31 20.28
N LEU A 379 -19.78 22.18 20.89
CA LEU A 379 -19.32 20.98 20.18
C LEU A 379 -20.45 20.39 19.31
N VAL A 380 -21.66 20.29 19.85
CA VAL A 380 -22.85 19.83 19.11
C VAL A 380 -23.08 20.71 17.88
N ALA A 381 -23.04 22.04 18.04
CA ALA A 381 -23.18 22.99 16.94
C ALA A 381 -22.05 22.84 15.91
N GLY A 382 -20.81 22.60 16.35
CA GLY A 382 -19.65 22.37 15.50
C GLY A 382 -19.82 21.14 14.60
N TRP A 383 -20.12 19.97 15.18
CA TRP A 383 -20.36 18.74 14.41
C TRP A 383 -21.61 18.84 13.52
N ALA A 384 -22.67 19.53 13.98
CA ALA A 384 -23.85 19.76 13.16
C ALA A 384 -23.52 20.62 11.93
N ALA A 385 -22.76 21.71 12.11
CA ALA A 385 -22.31 22.58 11.04
C ALA A 385 -21.42 21.83 10.03
N GLU A 386 -20.52 20.98 10.50
CA GLU A 386 -19.70 20.11 9.65
C GLU A 386 -20.55 19.10 8.87
N GLY A 387 -21.53 18.48 9.52
CA GLY A 387 -22.49 17.60 8.87
C GLY A 387 -23.28 18.29 7.76
N VAL A 388 -23.76 19.52 8.00
CA VAL A 388 -24.46 20.34 7.00
C VAL A 388 -23.54 20.73 5.85
N LEU A 389 -22.30 21.12 6.15
CA LEU A 389 -21.29 21.46 5.14
C LEU A 389 -21.02 20.27 4.21
N LEU A 390 -20.85 19.06 4.76
CA LEU A 390 -20.63 17.85 3.96
C LEU A 390 -21.83 17.49 3.08
N ALA A 391 -23.07 17.65 3.58
CA ALA A 391 -24.27 17.48 2.75
C ALA A 391 -24.34 18.51 1.63
N TRP A 392 -23.99 19.77 1.92
CA TRP A 392 -23.95 20.83 0.91
C TRP A 392 -22.89 20.55 -0.16
N VAL A 393 -21.69 20.12 0.23
CA VAL A 393 -20.62 19.71 -0.70
C VAL A 393 -21.05 18.48 -1.50
N ALA A 394 -21.68 17.47 -0.88
CA ALA A 394 -22.20 16.28 -1.56
C ALA A 394 -23.22 16.66 -2.64
N LYS A 395 -24.15 17.57 -2.32
CA LYS A 395 -25.14 18.09 -3.26
C LYS A 395 -24.49 18.86 -4.42
N ARG A 396 -23.50 19.71 -4.13
CA ARG A 396 -22.78 20.51 -5.14
C ARG A 396 -21.92 19.66 -6.08
N THR A 397 -21.32 18.60 -5.56
CA THR A 397 -20.37 17.76 -6.31
C THR A 397 -21.01 16.51 -6.91
N GLY A 398 -22.22 16.15 -6.51
CA GLY A 398 -22.88 14.88 -6.88
C GLY A 398 -22.27 13.66 -6.19
N ASP A 399 -21.32 13.84 -5.28
CA ASP A 399 -20.61 12.76 -4.59
C ASP A 399 -21.43 12.26 -3.39
N LYS A 400 -22.05 11.08 -3.55
CA LYS A 400 -22.91 10.48 -2.53
C LYS A 400 -22.19 10.18 -1.22
N ARG A 401 -20.86 10.03 -1.23
CA ARG A 401 -20.08 9.72 -0.03
C ARG A 401 -20.12 10.84 1.00
N GLY A 402 -20.25 12.09 0.54
CA GLY A 402 -20.40 13.23 1.44
C GLY A 402 -21.68 13.17 2.28
N TYR A 403 -22.76 12.53 1.79
CA TYR A 403 -23.95 12.29 2.60
C TYR A 403 -23.70 11.29 3.72
N VAL A 404 -22.86 10.28 3.51
CA VAL A 404 -22.48 9.32 4.58
C VAL A 404 -21.76 10.06 5.70
N GLY A 405 -20.78 10.91 5.35
CA GLY A 405 -20.10 11.76 6.33
C GLY A 405 -21.07 12.72 7.04
N SER A 406 -21.97 13.36 6.29
CA SER A 406 -23.01 14.23 6.86
C SER A 406 -23.88 13.52 7.90
N ILE A 407 -24.41 12.35 7.57
CA ILE A 407 -25.24 11.55 8.48
C ILE A 407 -24.43 11.14 9.71
N ALA A 408 -23.17 10.76 9.55
CA ALA A 408 -22.31 10.39 10.66
C ALA A 408 -22.12 11.56 11.65
N PHE A 409 -21.78 12.76 11.16
CA PHE A 409 -21.58 13.93 12.04
C PHE A 409 -22.87 14.47 12.65
N LEU A 410 -23.98 14.48 11.90
CA LEU A 410 -25.29 14.82 12.46
C LEU A 410 -25.72 13.80 13.52
N GLY A 411 -25.43 12.52 13.30
CA GLY A 411 -25.63 11.45 14.28
C GLY A 411 -24.78 11.63 15.54
N LEU A 412 -23.51 12.03 15.39
CA LEU A 412 -22.64 12.37 16.53
C LEU A 412 -23.17 13.57 17.32
N ALA A 413 -23.58 14.64 16.63
CA ALA A 413 -24.16 15.82 17.25
C ALA A 413 -25.46 15.49 18.02
N ALA A 414 -26.38 14.75 17.38
CA ALA A 414 -27.63 14.31 18.01
C ALA A 414 -27.37 13.36 19.19
N GLY A 415 -26.44 12.41 19.03
CA GLY A 415 -26.05 11.48 20.09
C GLY A 415 -25.45 12.19 21.30
N HIS A 416 -24.51 13.11 21.08
CA HIS A 416 -23.90 13.89 22.16
C HIS A 416 -24.94 14.75 22.89
N SER A 417 -25.84 15.41 22.14
CA SER A 417 -26.95 16.16 22.70
C SER A 417 -27.86 15.27 23.57
N LEU A 418 -28.27 14.10 23.08
CA LEU A 418 -29.16 13.18 23.80
C LEU A 418 -28.50 12.47 24.99
N ILE A 419 -27.17 12.41 25.06
CA ILE A 419 -26.46 11.73 26.16
C ILE A 419 -26.04 12.74 27.24
N PHE A 420 -25.49 13.88 26.84
CA PHE A 420 -24.80 14.81 27.74
C PHE A 420 -25.56 16.12 27.96
N GLU A 421 -26.15 16.71 26.91
CA GLU A 421 -26.74 18.05 26.99
C GLU A 421 -28.21 18.06 27.40
N ALA A 422 -29.01 17.18 26.79
CA ALA A 422 -30.46 17.10 26.91
C ALA A 422 -30.91 15.64 26.97
N PRO A 423 -30.55 14.90 28.04
CA PRO A 423 -30.91 13.49 28.15
C PRO A 423 -32.43 13.33 28.23
N PRO A 424 -33.06 12.32 27.59
CA PRO A 424 -34.52 12.18 27.54
C PRO A 424 -35.23 12.19 28.91
N LYS A 425 -34.54 11.76 29.97
CA LYS A 425 -35.01 11.87 31.37
C LYS A 425 -35.29 13.30 31.81
N ALA A 426 -34.59 14.28 31.23
CA ALA A 426 -34.80 15.70 31.50
C ALA A 426 -36.18 16.20 31.03
N LEU A 427 -36.80 15.54 30.05
CA LEU A 427 -38.19 15.82 29.65
C LEU A 427 -39.21 15.36 30.71
N ALA A 428 -38.85 14.35 31.52
CA ALA A 428 -39.73 13.79 32.55
C ALA A 428 -39.55 14.43 33.93
N TYR A 429 -38.32 14.84 34.27
CA TYR A 429 -37.98 15.33 35.61
C TYR A 429 -37.58 16.82 35.66
N GLY A 430 -37.54 17.50 34.51
CA GLY A 430 -37.01 18.86 34.40
C GLY A 430 -35.48 18.89 34.35
N LEU A 431 -34.92 20.02 33.90
CA LEU A 431 -33.49 20.26 33.91
C LEU A 431 -33.09 20.94 35.23
N ASP A 432 -32.02 20.46 35.87
CA ASP A 432 -31.55 21.00 37.15
C ASP A 432 -31.05 22.46 37.05
N SER A 433 -30.86 22.99 35.84
CA SER A 433 -30.51 24.39 35.59
C SER A 433 -31.28 24.99 34.40
N VAL A 434 -31.63 26.27 34.47
CA VAL A 434 -32.28 27.02 33.37
C VAL A 434 -31.35 27.17 32.17
N ALA A 435 -30.03 27.19 32.40
CA ALA A 435 -29.03 27.35 31.34
C ALA A 435 -29.01 26.14 30.37
N SER A 436 -29.22 24.92 30.88
CA SER A 436 -29.33 23.72 30.05
C SER A 436 -30.65 23.65 29.27
N ALA A 437 -31.71 24.34 29.73
CA ALA A 437 -33.01 24.34 29.06
C ALA A 437 -33.05 25.22 27.81
N THR A 438 -32.32 26.34 27.82
CA THR A 438 -32.17 27.24 26.66
C THR A 438 -31.34 26.65 25.52
N VAL A 439 -30.61 25.56 25.76
CA VAL A 439 -29.77 24.88 24.77
C VAL A 439 -30.49 23.73 24.06
N ALA A 440 -31.50 23.14 24.72
CA ALA A 440 -32.30 22.06 24.16
C ALA A 440 -33.36 22.53 23.16
N LEU A 441 -33.62 23.85 23.09
CA LEU A 441 -34.49 24.54 22.13
C LEU A 441 -33.66 25.13 21.00
#